data_AF-A0A925ZN53-F1
#
_entry.id   AF-A0A925ZN53-F1
#
_cell.length_a   1.000
_cell.length_b   1.000
_cell.length_c   1.000
_cell.angle_alpha   90.00
_cell.angle_beta   90.00
_cell.angle_gamma   90.00
#
_symmetry.space_group_name_H-M   'P 1'
#
loop_
_entity.id
_entity.type
_entity.pdbx_description
1 polymer ?
#
loop_
_entity_poly.entity_id
_entity_poly.type
_entity_poly.pdbx_seq_one_letter_code
_entity_poly.pdbx_strand_id
1 'polypeptide(L)'
;MSTTALRMSVFSAIDGALRDDREEKVLCCRILMRLLVADGTLDPRERTLLEATMERHGLDGEHRARIWAELDPSAELATAARAEPLDTLLDRLPATALAELEQYLEWGAWADGQVVPAEQAILETVRARLGRAR
;
A
#
# COMPACT_ATOMS: atom_id res chain seq x y z
N MET A 1 -8.85 -22.94 -2.75
CA MET A 1 -9.20 -22.52 -4.12
C MET A 1 -9.74 -21.07 -4.12
N SER A 2 -9.05 -20.09 -3.49
CA SER A 2 -9.67 -18.77 -3.21
C SER A 2 -8.83 -17.55 -3.56
N THR A 3 -7.55 -17.69 -3.92
CA THR A 3 -6.66 -16.57 -4.23
C THR A 3 -6.96 -15.89 -5.57
N THR A 4 -7.44 -16.65 -6.57
CA THR A 4 -7.78 -16.11 -7.90
C THR A 4 -9.03 -15.23 -7.88
N ALA A 5 -9.99 -15.51 -7.00
CA ALA A 5 -11.25 -14.76 -6.92
C ALA A 5 -11.05 -13.37 -6.31
N LEU A 6 -10.20 -13.24 -5.28
CA LEU A 6 -9.81 -11.95 -4.72
C LEU A 6 -9.14 -11.08 -5.81
N ARG A 7 -8.25 -11.70 -6.59
CA ARG A 7 -7.51 -11.07 -7.69
C ARG A 7 -8.35 -10.64 -8.90
N MET A 8 -9.62 -11.06 -9.02
CA MET A 8 -10.50 -10.58 -10.11
C MET A 8 -11.53 -9.56 -9.62
N SER A 9 -12.04 -9.70 -8.40
CA SER A 9 -13.11 -8.80 -7.88
C SER A 9 -12.57 -7.46 -7.39
N VAL A 10 -11.36 -7.44 -6.85
CA VAL A 10 -10.65 -6.24 -6.38
C VAL A 10 -10.31 -5.35 -7.57
N PHE A 11 -9.64 -5.87 -8.60
CA PHE A 11 -9.05 -5.01 -9.63
C PHE A 11 -10.00 -4.52 -10.74
N SER A 12 -11.28 -4.95 -10.74
CA SER A 12 -12.30 -4.47 -11.67
C SER A 12 -12.92 -3.13 -11.27
N ALA A 13 -12.77 -2.69 -10.02
CA ALA A 13 -13.50 -1.52 -9.48
C ALA A 13 -12.66 -0.23 -9.39
N ILE A 14 -11.33 -0.33 -9.40
CA ILE A 14 -10.45 0.85 -9.36
C ILE A 14 -10.21 1.32 -10.79
N ASP A 15 -10.80 2.46 -11.14
CA ASP A 15 -10.46 3.18 -12.36
C ASP A 15 -9.09 3.86 -12.14
N GLY A 16 -8.12 3.60 -13.03
CA GLY A 16 -6.69 3.92 -12.81
C GLY A 16 -6.40 5.42 -12.76
N ALA A 17 -6.53 6.01 -11.57
CA ALA A 17 -6.36 7.44 -11.33
C ALA A 17 -4.92 7.83 -10.93
N LEU A 18 -4.09 6.85 -10.55
CA LEU A 18 -2.65 7.01 -10.50
C LEU A 18 -2.18 7.39 -11.90
N ARG A 19 -1.55 8.56 -12.00
CA ARG A 19 -0.93 8.98 -13.26
C ARG A 19 0.04 7.91 -13.71
N ASP A 20 0.39 7.89 -14.99
CA ASP A 20 1.49 7.06 -15.48
C ASP A 20 2.87 7.38 -14.85
N ASP A 21 2.90 8.27 -13.86
CA ASP A 21 4.05 8.56 -13.05
C ASP A 21 4.44 7.34 -12.19
N ARG A 22 5.61 6.79 -12.53
CA ARG A 22 6.19 5.62 -11.89
C ARG A 22 6.54 5.90 -10.42
N GLU A 23 6.87 7.15 -10.06
CA GLU A 23 7.20 7.49 -8.68
C GLU A 23 5.97 7.46 -7.76
N GLU A 24 4.83 7.96 -8.23
CA GLU A 24 3.55 7.89 -7.49
C GLU A 24 3.16 6.44 -7.22
N LYS A 25 3.26 5.58 -8.24
CA LYS A 25 2.98 4.13 -8.13
C LYS A 25 3.87 3.43 -7.11
N VAL A 26 5.17 3.75 -7.10
CA VAL A 26 6.10 3.22 -6.09
C VAL A 26 5.73 3.71 -4.69
N LEU A 27 5.46 5.01 -4.53
CA LEU A 27 5.06 5.58 -3.23
C LEU A 27 3.78 4.93 -2.69
N CYS A 28 2.78 4.69 -3.53
CA CYS A 28 1.56 3.98 -3.14
C CYS A 28 1.85 2.57 -2.61
N CYS A 29 2.67 1.79 -3.32
CA CYS A 29 3.04 0.44 -2.86
C CYS A 29 3.84 0.47 -1.56
N ARG A 30 4.73 1.45 -1.37
CA ARG A 30 5.48 1.64 -0.11
C ARG A 30 4.56 1.95 1.06
N ILE A 31 3.56 2.82 0.86
CA ILE A 31 2.59 3.15 1.90
C ILE A 31 1.69 1.97 2.21
N LEU A 32 1.20 1.26 1.18
CA LEU A 32 0.39 0.06 1.34
C LEU A 32 1.15 -1.00 2.16
N MET A 33 2.40 -1.29 1.80
CA MET A 33 3.24 -2.23 2.55
C MET A 33 3.41 -1.83 4.02
N ARG A 34 3.52 -0.53 4.34
CA ARG A 34 3.61 -0.07 5.73
C ARG A 34 2.32 -0.27 6.51
N LEU A 35 1.16 -0.21 5.85
CA LEU A 35 -0.11 -0.58 6.48
C LEU A 35 -0.15 -2.08 6.78
N LEU A 36 0.17 -2.90 5.79
CA LEU A 36 0.12 -4.37 5.88
C LEU A 36 1.15 -4.98 6.85
N VAL A 37 2.05 -4.17 7.41
CA VAL A 37 3.02 -4.61 8.44
C VAL A 37 2.90 -3.75 9.69
N ALA A 38 1.82 -2.96 9.82
CA ALA A 38 1.61 -2.07 10.96
C ALA A 38 1.40 -2.87 12.26
N ASP A 39 0.90 -4.10 12.17
CA ASP A 39 0.76 -5.05 13.28
C ASP A 39 2.05 -5.85 13.58
N GLY A 40 3.09 -5.64 12.77
CA GLY A 40 4.40 -6.28 12.89
C GLY A 40 4.57 -7.59 12.11
N THR A 41 3.54 -8.09 11.44
CA THR A 41 3.61 -9.32 10.61
C THR A 41 3.07 -9.03 9.21
N LEU A 42 3.38 -9.89 8.23
CA LEU A 42 2.75 -9.82 6.91
C LEU A 42 2.12 -11.18 6.61
N ASP A 43 0.79 -11.24 6.56
CA ASP A 43 0.05 -12.46 6.23
C ASP A 43 0.17 -12.78 4.73
N PRO A 44 0.12 -14.08 4.31
CA PRO A 44 0.13 -14.45 2.90
C PRO A 44 -0.93 -13.77 2.02
N ARG A 45 -2.09 -13.39 2.57
CA ARG A 45 -3.14 -12.66 1.82
C ARG A 45 -2.74 -11.23 1.53
N GLU A 46 -2.21 -10.53 2.52
CA GLU A 46 -1.69 -9.17 2.41
C GLU A 46 -0.51 -9.10 1.45
N ARG A 47 0.39 -10.09 1.56
CA ARG A 47 1.47 -10.29 0.59
C ARG A 47 0.91 -10.44 -0.82
N THR A 48 -0.10 -11.28 -1.01
CA THR A 48 -0.72 -11.50 -2.33
C THR A 48 -1.34 -10.21 -2.88
N LEU A 49 -2.00 -9.42 -2.02
CA LEU A 49 -2.55 -8.13 -2.38
C LEU A 49 -1.45 -7.17 -2.85
N LEU A 50 -0.38 -7.00 -2.05
CA LEU A 50 0.73 -6.13 -2.40
C LEU A 50 1.41 -6.53 -3.72
N GLU A 51 1.64 -7.83 -3.92
CA GLU A 51 2.19 -8.36 -5.18
C GLU A 51 1.30 -8.05 -6.38
N ALA A 52 -0.02 -8.21 -6.23
CA ALA A 52 -0.97 -7.90 -7.28
C ALA A 52 -1.07 -6.39 -7.57
N THR A 53 -0.97 -5.54 -6.55
CA THR A 53 -0.91 -4.07 -6.71
C THR A 53 0.37 -3.65 -7.46
N MET A 54 1.53 -4.22 -7.10
CA MET A 54 2.78 -3.99 -7.84
C MET A 54 2.70 -4.42 -9.30
N GLU A 55 2.13 -5.61 -9.57
CA GLU A 55 1.93 -6.12 -10.93
C GLU A 55 1.02 -5.22 -11.75
N ARG A 56 -0.10 -4.77 -11.18
CA ARG A 56 -1.03 -3.82 -11.82
C ARG A 56 -0.35 -2.50 -12.18
N HIS A 57 0.56 -2.04 -11.35
CA HIS A 57 1.31 -0.81 -11.60
C HIS A 57 2.53 -1.01 -12.53
N GLY A 58 2.81 -2.25 -12.98
CA GLY A 58 3.98 -2.56 -13.78
C GLY A 58 5.29 -2.38 -13.01
N LEU A 59 5.28 -2.55 -11.69
CA LEU A 59 6.46 -2.48 -10.84
C LEU A 59 7.12 -3.86 -10.76
N ASP A 60 8.12 -4.06 -11.61
CA ASP A 60 8.90 -5.30 -11.69
C ASP A 60 10.37 -5.09 -11.28
N GLY A 61 11.12 -6.20 -11.28
CA GLY A 61 12.57 -6.23 -11.09
C GLY A 61 13.05 -5.43 -9.88
N GLU A 62 13.82 -4.38 -10.16
CA GLU A 62 14.47 -3.55 -9.15
C GLU A 62 13.48 -2.82 -8.24
N HIS A 63 12.35 -2.33 -8.77
CA HIS A 63 11.37 -1.60 -7.96
C HIS A 63 10.70 -2.52 -6.95
N ARG A 64 10.30 -3.70 -7.40
CA ARG A 64 9.74 -4.74 -6.53
C ARG A 64 10.76 -5.14 -5.46
N ALA A 65 12.02 -5.35 -5.84
CA ALA A 65 13.08 -5.68 -4.89
C ALA A 65 13.29 -4.57 -3.85
N ARG A 66 13.28 -3.30 -4.25
CA ARG A 66 13.40 -2.14 -3.35
C ARG A 66 12.26 -2.06 -2.34
N ILE A 67 11.01 -2.24 -2.78
CA ILE A 67 9.85 -2.24 -1.89
C ILE A 67 9.98 -3.38 -0.87
N TRP A 68 10.27 -4.61 -1.31
CA TRP A 68 10.45 -5.74 -0.41
C TRP A 68 11.62 -5.58 0.57
N ALA A 69 12.70 -4.93 0.13
CA ALA A 69 13.86 -4.68 0.98
C ALA A 69 13.50 -3.82 2.20
N GLU A 70 12.47 -2.96 2.14
CA GLU A 70 12.03 -2.17 3.29
C GLU A 70 11.47 -3.03 4.45
N LEU A 71 11.03 -4.25 4.17
CA LEU A 71 10.59 -5.20 5.20
C LEU A 71 11.76 -5.91 5.88
N ASP A 72 12.89 -6.03 5.20
CA ASP A 72 14.07 -6.72 5.73
C ASP A 72 14.80 -5.82 6.74
N PRO A 73 14.73 -6.11 8.06
CA PRO A 73 15.41 -5.31 9.06
C PRO A 73 16.95 -5.42 8.96
N SER A 74 17.47 -6.39 8.20
CA SER A 74 18.91 -6.62 8.02
C SER A 74 19.51 -5.89 6.81
N ALA A 75 18.68 -5.34 5.92
CA ALA A 75 19.17 -4.60 4.76
C ALA A 75 19.54 -3.15 5.14
N GLU A 76 20.80 -2.74 4.94
CA GLU A 76 21.27 -1.36 5.20
C GLU A 76 20.44 -0.29 4.45
N LEU A 77 19.96 -0.62 3.24
CA LEU A 77 19.06 0.23 2.45
C LEU A 77 17.67 0.39 3.07
N ALA A 78 17.21 -0.60 3.85
CA ALA A 78 15.91 -0.56 4.53
C ALA A 78 15.89 0.49 5.64
N THR A 79 17.03 0.74 6.30
CA THR A 79 17.08 1.61 7.48
C THR A 79 16.71 3.06 7.15
N ALA A 80 17.19 3.60 6.02
CA ALA A 80 16.88 4.96 5.58
C ALA A 80 15.46 5.09 5.00
N ALA A 81 15.04 4.13 4.18
CA ALA A 81 13.72 4.15 3.55
C ALA A 81 12.58 3.92 4.55
N ARG A 82 12.82 3.12 5.60
CA ARG A 82 11.89 2.86 6.71
C ARG A 82 11.86 4.01 7.73
N ALA A 83 12.95 4.79 7.84
CA ALA A 83 13.02 5.96 8.72
C ALA A 83 12.21 7.17 8.21
N GLU A 84 11.87 7.21 6.93
CA GLU A 84 11.04 8.28 6.38
C GLU A 84 9.63 8.22 7.00
N PRO A 85 9.10 9.30 7.61
CA PRO A 85 7.77 9.29 8.22
C PRO A 85 6.65 9.02 7.19
N LEU A 86 5.58 8.34 7.62
CA LEU A 86 4.41 8.08 6.77
C LEU A 86 3.81 9.38 6.23
N ASP A 87 3.75 10.41 7.06
CA ASP A 87 3.23 11.72 6.66
C ASP A 87 4.00 12.31 5.47
N THR A 88 5.32 12.20 5.46
CA THR A 88 6.19 12.68 4.37
C THR A 88 5.98 11.90 3.07
N LEU A 89 5.61 10.61 3.15
CA LEU A 89 5.21 9.84 1.97
C LEU A 89 3.87 10.34 1.41
N LEU A 90 2.90 10.57 2.29
CA LEU A 90 1.56 11.00 1.91
C LEU A 90 1.52 12.41 1.32
N ASP A 91 2.35 13.32 1.82
CA ASP A 91 2.42 14.71 1.34
C ASP A 91 2.96 14.84 -0.10
N ARG A 92 3.60 13.78 -0.63
CA ARG A 92 4.09 13.71 -2.02
C ARG A 92 3.05 13.18 -3.00
N LEU A 93 1.94 12.62 -2.52
CA LEU A 93 0.90 12.08 -3.38
C LEU A 93 -0.15 13.16 -3.72
N PRO A 94 -0.55 13.30 -4.99
CA PRO A 94 -1.70 14.14 -5.33
C PRO A 94 -2.99 13.54 -4.75
N ALA A 95 -4.03 14.36 -4.58
CA ALA A 95 -5.31 13.93 -4.02
C ALA A 95 -5.96 12.76 -4.80
N THR A 96 -5.75 12.68 -6.11
CA THR A 96 -6.23 11.56 -6.94
C THR A 96 -5.53 10.25 -6.60
N ALA A 97 -4.21 10.28 -6.41
CA ALA A 97 -3.43 9.13 -5.97
C ALA A 97 -3.77 8.72 -4.53
N LEU A 98 -4.03 9.70 -3.65
CA LEU A 98 -4.49 9.43 -2.29
C LEU A 98 -5.86 8.74 -2.26
N ALA A 99 -6.79 9.10 -3.16
CA ALA A 99 -8.10 8.47 -3.25
C ALA A 99 -8.04 7.03 -3.79
N GLU A 100 -7.09 6.73 -4.69
CA GLU A 100 -6.81 5.36 -5.12
C GLU A 100 -6.10 4.57 -4.01
N LEU A 101 -5.14 5.19 -3.32
CA LEU A 101 -4.47 4.61 -2.16
C LEU A 101 -5.46 4.24 -1.05
N GLU A 102 -6.44 5.10 -0.73
CA GLU A 102 -7.49 4.81 0.25
C GLU A 102 -8.19 3.47 -0.07
N GLN A 103 -8.53 3.23 -1.34
CA GLN A 103 -9.18 1.98 -1.75
C GLN A 103 -8.28 0.75 -1.57
N TYR A 104 -6.99 0.87 -1.92
CA TYR A 104 -6.03 -0.22 -1.67
C TYR A 104 -5.83 -0.50 -0.18
N LEU A 105 -5.77 0.55 0.65
CA LEU A 105 -5.62 0.42 2.09
C LEU A 105 -6.86 -0.20 2.74
N GLU A 106 -8.06 0.17 2.30
CA GLU A 106 -9.30 -0.46 2.77
C GLU A 106 -9.31 -1.96 2.44
N TRP A 107 -8.92 -2.34 1.23
CA TRP A 107 -8.84 -3.76 0.88
C TRP A 107 -7.74 -4.51 1.62
N GLY A 108 -6.61 -3.84 1.89
CA GLY A 108 -5.54 -4.37 2.74
C GLY A 108 -6.03 -4.68 4.14
N ALA A 109 -6.59 -3.68 4.82
CA ALA A 109 -7.07 -3.78 6.19
C ALA A 109 -8.23 -4.78 6.38
N TRP A 110 -8.93 -5.15 5.30
CA TRP A 110 -9.99 -6.17 5.33
C TRP A 110 -9.55 -7.53 4.75
N ALA A 111 -8.30 -7.70 4.33
CA ALA A 111 -7.83 -8.90 3.64
C ALA A 111 -7.83 -10.15 4.55
N ASP A 112 -7.54 -9.96 5.83
CA ASP A 112 -7.58 -10.97 6.88
C ASP A 112 -8.97 -11.07 7.56
N GLY A 113 -9.81 -10.05 7.37
CA GLY A 113 -11.18 -9.93 7.88
C GLY A 113 -11.32 -9.06 9.14
N GLN A 114 -10.25 -8.43 9.62
CA GLN A 114 -10.27 -7.56 10.80
C GLN A 114 -9.32 -6.36 10.63
N VAL A 115 -9.85 -5.14 10.75
CA VAL A 115 -9.02 -3.93 10.80
C VAL A 115 -8.48 -3.75 12.21
N VAL A 116 -7.16 -3.71 12.39
CA VAL A 116 -6.54 -3.45 13.70
C VAL A 116 -6.34 -1.94 13.94
N PRO A 117 -6.16 -1.49 15.21
CA PRO A 117 -6.02 -0.06 15.51
C PRO A 117 -4.90 0.66 14.75
N ALA A 118 -3.82 -0.04 14.43
CA ALA A 118 -2.69 0.53 13.69
C ALA A 118 -3.05 0.82 12.22
N GLU A 119 -3.76 -0.08 11.55
CA GLU A 119 -4.25 0.10 10.18
C GLU A 119 -5.34 1.18 10.12
N GLN A 120 -6.23 1.18 11.11
CA GLN A 120 -7.27 2.20 11.26
C GLN A 120 -6.65 3.61 11.36
N ALA A 121 -5.57 3.77 12.14
CA ALA A 121 -4.88 5.05 12.26
C ALA A 121 -4.30 5.52 10.91
N ILE A 122 -3.76 4.61 10.09
CA ILE A 122 -3.25 4.92 8.75
C ILE A 122 -4.41 5.32 7.82
N LEU A 123 -5.53 4.59 7.84
CA LEU A 123 -6.72 4.92 7.06
C LEU A 123 -7.30 6.30 7.41
N GLU A 124 -7.41 6.61 8.71
CA GLU A 124 -7.86 7.92 9.19
C GLU A 124 -6.92 9.05 8.75
N THR A 125 -5.62 8.79 8.77
CA THR A 125 -4.60 9.74 8.31
C THR A 125 -4.73 10.04 6.81
N VAL A 126 -5.04 9.05 5.98
CA VAL A 126 -5.30 9.25 4.54
C VAL A 126 -6.63 9.97 4.31
N ARG A 127 -7.69 9.58 5.03
CA ARG A 127 -9.01 10.23 4.96
C ARG A 127 -8.96 11.70 5.36
N ALA A 128 -8.21 12.04 6.40
CA ALA A 128 -8.01 13.42 6.82
C ALA A 128 -7.38 14.28 5.71
N ARG A 129 -6.37 13.74 5.01
CA ARG A 129 -5.73 14.42 3.86
C ARG A 129 -6.66 14.59 2.66
N LEU A 130 -7.60 13.66 2.47
CA LEU A 130 -8.64 13.76 1.45
C LEU A 130 -9.78 14.72 1.84
N GLY A 131 -9.76 15.30 3.04
CA GLY A 131 -10.87 16.10 3.57
C GLY A 131 -12.11 15.26 3.91
N ARG A 132 -11.93 13.95 4.10
CA ARG A 132 -12.98 12.97 4.43
C ARG A 132 -12.95 12.53 5.89
N ALA A 133 -12.14 13.19 6.73
CA ALA A 133 -12.15 12.94 8.17
C ALA A 133 -13.58 13.11 8.71
N ARG A 134 -14.09 12.06 9.36
CA ARG A 134 -15.44 11.99 9.90
C ARG A 134 -15.42 12.28 11.39
#